data_AF-A0A9D5TGC7-F1
#
_entry.id   AF-A0A9D5TGC7-F1
#
_cell.length_a   1.000
_cell.length_b   1.000
_cell.length_c   1.000
_cell.angle_alpha   90.00
_cell.angle_beta   90.00
_cell.angle_gamma   90.00
#
_symmetry.space_group_name_H-M   'P 1'
#
loop_
_entity.id
_entity.type
_entity.pdbx_description
1 polymer ?
#
loop_
_entity_poly.entity_id
_entity_poly.type
_entity_poly.pdbx_seq_one_letter_code
_entity_poly.pdbx_strand_id
1 'polypeptide(L)'
;MKRIVSMFLFSVLLGLLVALSGCGSNPYSMDGGVSLPDHSHAPAQSGNEVAHDPVGYCGNTVTTVRCERLGKQEETWERSFWGGTSVGLSDFLRWLDYSGEICRCLPEYYVKTEFSRSEYGISLTGGYVRYEGKQCQLTEEQVARLTDILREVKDGTGEDLCALPPAEQPVFGE
;
A
#
# COMPACT_ATOMS: atom_id res chain seq x y z
N MET A 1 -53.30 40.37 45.03
CA MET A 1 -52.90 41.07 46.28
C MET A 1 -51.61 40.43 46.81
N LYS A 2 -50.77 41.17 47.58
CA LYS A 2 -49.31 40.93 47.83
C LYS A 2 -48.48 41.38 46.59
N ARG A 3 -48.02 42.64 46.44
CA ARG A 3 -47.05 43.45 47.23
C ARG A 3 -45.70 42.71 47.37
N ILE A 4 -44.65 43.02 46.60
CA ILE A 4 -43.82 44.25 46.56
C ILE A 4 -43.08 44.47 47.89
N VAL A 5 -41.96 43.76 48.05
CA VAL A 5 -40.79 43.99 48.92
C VAL A 5 -39.66 43.17 48.26
N SER A 6 -38.45 43.64 47.93
CA SER A 6 -37.85 44.99 47.94
C SER A 6 -36.85 45.13 46.78
N MET A 7 -36.35 46.35 46.52
CA MET A 7 -35.10 46.65 45.82
C MET A 7 -34.26 47.54 46.72
N PHE A 8 -33.19 47.04 47.36
CA PHE A 8 -32.18 47.89 48.04
C PHE A 8 -30.84 47.17 48.17
N LEU A 9 -29.73 47.95 48.15
CA LEU A 9 -28.32 47.55 47.97
C LEU A 9 -28.07 46.84 46.63
N PHE A 10 -27.55 47.47 45.56
CA PHE A 10 -26.68 48.66 45.43
C PHE A 10 -25.28 48.51 46.08
N SER A 11 -24.27 48.55 45.21
CA SER A 11 -22.84 48.84 45.48
C SER A 11 -22.01 47.89 46.37
N VAL A 12 -21.39 46.88 45.75
CA VAL A 12 -19.97 46.54 45.97
C VAL A 12 -19.34 46.18 44.62
N LEU A 13 -18.28 46.90 44.22
CA LEU A 13 -17.31 46.64 43.11
C LEU A 13 -17.87 46.04 41.80
N LEU A 14 -17.93 46.73 40.65
CA LEU A 14 -16.86 47.49 39.99
C LEU A 14 -15.50 46.78 40.02
N GLY A 15 -15.26 45.89 39.06
CA GLY A 15 -13.97 45.24 38.83
C GLY A 15 -13.92 44.50 37.49
N LEU A 16 -13.20 45.07 36.51
CA LEU A 16 -12.95 44.58 35.13
C LEU A 16 -14.21 44.35 34.26
N LEU A 17 -14.58 45.27 33.35
CA LEU A 17 -13.96 45.50 32.03
C LEU A 17 -13.80 44.20 31.20
N VAL A 18 -14.65 43.97 30.20
CA VAL A 18 -14.49 44.39 28.76
C VAL A 18 -13.86 43.26 27.94
N ALA A 19 -14.29 42.93 26.71
CA ALA A 19 -15.57 43.15 26.03
C ALA A 19 -15.58 42.26 24.75
N LEU A 20 -16.74 42.19 24.07
CA LEU A 20 -16.88 42.06 22.62
C LEU A 20 -15.98 41.04 21.86
N SER A 21 -16.60 40.03 21.27
CA SER A 21 -16.87 40.01 19.80
C SER A 21 -17.33 38.62 19.38
N GLY A 22 -18.46 38.53 18.68
CA GLY A 22 -18.83 37.29 18.00
C GLY A 22 -18.16 37.19 16.63
N CYS A 23 -17.94 35.97 16.16
CA CYS A 23 -18.24 35.51 14.80
C CYS A 23 -17.95 34.00 14.73
N GLY A 24 -18.79 33.25 14.02
CA GLY A 24 -18.60 31.81 13.88
C GLY A 24 -17.48 31.47 12.90
N SER A 25 -16.71 30.44 13.20
CA SER A 25 -15.96 29.68 12.22
C SER A 25 -15.88 28.21 12.63
N ASN A 26 -16.09 27.32 11.67
CA ASN A 26 -16.16 25.88 11.84
C ASN A 26 -14.74 25.28 11.96
N PRO A 27 -14.36 24.61 13.07
CA PRO A 27 -13.01 24.07 13.26
C PRO A 27 -12.84 22.67 12.65
N TYR A 28 -13.25 22.48 11.39
CA TYR A 28 -12.86 21.34 10.57
C TYR A 28 -12.17 21.79 9.29
N SER A 29 -11.10 22.58 9.48
CA SER A 29 -9.98 22.68 8.56
C SER A 29 -8.71 22.43 9.34
N MET A 30 -8.36 21.15 9.48
CA MET A 30 -6.99 20.73 9.75
C MET A 30 -6.43 20.24 8.43
N ASP A 31 -5.79 21.16 7.72
CA ASP A 31 -4.71 20.86 6.78
C ASP A 31 -3.56 20.23 7.58
N GLY A 32 -3.78 18.98 7.97
CA GLY A 32 -2.89 18.17 8.77
C GLY A 32 -2.01 17.36 7.86
N GLY A 33 -1.12 18.03 7.13
CA GLY A 33 -0.01 17.38 6.43
C GLY A 33 0.87 16.67 7.44
N VAL A 34 0.51 15.42 7.78
CA VAL A 34 1.32 14.54 8.61
C VAL A 34 2.59 14.27 7.83
N SER A 35 3.66 15.01 8.13
CA SER A 35 5.01 14.56 7.85
C SER A 35 5.19 13.24 8.60
N LEU A 36 5.04 12.14 7.88
CA LEU A 36 5.48 10.84 8.35
C LEU A 36 6.94 11.02 8.80
N PRO A 37 7.34 10.50 9.97
CA PRO A 37 8.73 10.58 10.39
C PRO A 37 9.59 9.98 9.27
N ASP A 38 10.59 10.74 8.85
CA ASP A 38 11.55 10.32 7.83
C ASP A 38 12.26 9.07 8.36
N HIS A 39 11.87 7.92 7.83
CA HIS A 39 12.34 6.62 8.27
C HIS A 39 12.93 5.90 7.08
N SER A 40 14.25 5.74 7.12
CA SER A 40 15.00 5.07 6.08
C SER A 40 14.89 3.56 6.23
N HIS A 41 14.77 2.87 5.09
CA HIS A 41 14.96 1.44 5.01
C HIS A 41 16.41 1.18 4.55
N ALA A 42 17.18 0.51 5.40
CA ALA A 42 18.47 -0.04 5.00
C ALA A 42 18.23 -1.40 4.30
N PRO A 43 18.92 -1.70 3.17
CA PRO A 43 18.89 -3.02 2.56
C PRO A 43 19.32 -4.11 3.54
N ALA A 44 18.80 -5.32 3.36
CA ALA A 44 19.30 -6.50 4.06
C ALA A 44 20.76 -6.76 3.65
N GLN A 45 21.64 -6.95 4.64
CA GLN A 45 23.09 -7.15 4.42
C GLN A 45 23.48 -8.59 4.10
N SER A 46 22.53 -9.52 4.13
CA SER A 46 22.74 -10.95 3.88
C SER A 46 21.48 -11.57 3.29
N GLY A 47 21.62 -12.78 2.76
CA GLY A 47 20.47 -13.61 2.39
C GLY A 47 19.45 -13.70 3.52
N ASN A 48 18.19 -13.51 3.16
CA ASN A 48 16.99 -13.42 3.98
C ASN A 48 15.97 -14.48 3.54
N GLU A 49 16.42 -15.55 2.89
CA GLU A 49 15.59 -16.64 2.39
C GLU A 49 15.63 -17.82 3.39
N VAL A 50 14.46 -18.38 3.69
CA VAL A 50 14.29 -19.55 4.55
C VAL A 50 14.70 -20.81 3.78
N ALA A 51 15.47 -21.68 4.41
CA ALA A 51 15.85 -22.97 3.83
C ALA A 51 14.60 -23.81 3.52
N HIS A 52 14.52 -24.31 2.29
CA HIS A 52 13.39 -25.06 1.76
C HIS A 52 13.86 -26.14 0.77
N ASP A 53 13.08 -27.21 0.64
CA ASP A 53 13.26 -28.18 -0.43
C ASP A 53 12.68 -27.63 -1.76
N PRO A 54 13.25 -27.96 -2.93
CA PRO A 54 12.73 -27.53 -4.22
C PRO A 54 11.27 -27.95 -4.42
N VAL A 55 10.39 -26.97 -4.69
CA VAL A 55 8.98 -27.23 -4.98
C VAL A 55 8.76 -27.38 -6.49
N GLY A 56 8.03 -28.42 -6.87
CA GLY A 56 7.55 -28.59 -8.24
C GLY A 56 6.35 -27.69 -8.51
N TYR A 57 6.55 -26.63 -9.31
CA TYR A 57 5.47 -25.77 -9.79
C TYR A 57 5.03 -26.17 -11.20
N CYS A 58 3.73 -26.07 -11.47
CA CYS A 58 3.19 -26.26 -12.82
C CYS A 58 3.46 -25.02 -13.68
N GLY A 59 3.79 -25.19 -14.96
CA GLY A 59 4.08 -24.07 -15.87
C GLY A 59 2.90 -23.10 -16.09
N ASN A 60 1.67 -23.53 -15.77
CA ASN A 60 0.47 -22.71 -15.80
C ASN A 60 0.17 -22.00 -14.46
N THR A 61 1.09 -22.00 -13.48
CA THR A 61 0.96 -21.25 -12.22
C THR A 61 0.60 -19.80 -12.51
N VAL A 62 -0.53 -19.30 -12.01
CA VAL A 62 -0.96 -17.91 -12.28
C VAL A 62 -0.51 -16.97 -11.15
N THR A 63 0.03 -15.81 -11.55
CA THR A 63 0.31 -14.68 -10.66
C THR A 63 -0.34 -13.41 -11.19
N THR A 64 -0.99 -12.65 -10.33
CA THR A 64 -1.53 -11.31 -10.61
C THR A 64 -0.71 -10.26 -9.88
N VAL A 65 -0.29 -9.21 -10.57
CA VAL A 65 0.38 -8.03 -10.00
C VAL A 65 -0.49 -6.81 -10.24
N ARG A 66 -0.74 -6.03 -9.19
CA ARG A 66 -1.38 -4.72 -9.22
C ARG A 66 -0.41 -3.66 -8.70
N CYS A 67 -0.17 -2.61 -9.47
CA CYS A 67 0.65 -1.45 -9.10
C CYS A 67 -0.28 -0.31 -8.67
N GLU A 68 -0.15 0.19 -7.44
CA GLU A 68 -0.94 1.30 -6.91
C GLU A 68 -0.03 2.43 -6.43
N ARG A 69 0.39 3.31 -7.36
CA ARG A 69 1.25 4.43 -6.99
C ARG A 69 0.42 5.61 -6.48
N LEU A 70 0.45 5.81 -5.17
CA LEU A 70 -0.22 6.93 -4.50
C LEU A 70 0.12 8.28 -5.15
N GLY A 71 -0.93 9.08 -5.41
CA GLY A 71 -0.82 10.38 -6.07
C GLY A 71 -0.70 10.32 -7.60
N LYS A 72 -0.65 9.14 -8.23
CA LYS A 72 -0.50 8.98 -9.69
C LYS A 72 -1.39 7.88 -10.26
N GLN A 73 -2.69 8.18 -10.42
CA GLN A 73 -3.64 7.20 -10.95
C GLN A 73 -3.27 6.67 -12.35
N GLU A 74 -2.66 7.50 -13.21
CA GLU A 74 -2.18 7.09 -14.55
C GLU A 74 -1.01 6.08 -14.51
N GLU A 75 -0.32 5.92 -13.37
CA GLU A 75 0.70 4.87 -13.17
C GLU A 75 0.12 3.57 -12.56
N THR A 76 -1.21 3.50 -12.34
CA THR A 76 -1.88 2.33 -11.77
C THR A 76 -2.17 1.30 -12.87
N TRP A 77 -1.83 0.03 -12.64
CA TRP A 77 -2.08 -1.07 -13.59
C TRP A 77 -2.27 -2.40 -12.86
N GLU A 78 -2.98 -3.34 -13.48
CA GLU A 78 -3.06 -4.73 -13.04
C GLU A 78 -2.80 -5.68 -14.21
N ARG A 79 -2.07 -6.76 -13.99
CA ARG A 79 -1.89 -7.82 -14.99
C ARG A 79 -1.72 -9.19 -14.34
N SER A 80 -2.33 -10.20 -14.96
CA SER A 80 -2.09 -11.62 -14.66
C SER A 80 -1.19 -12.25 -15.72
N PHE A 81 -0.34 -13.18 -15.28
CA PHE A 81 0.63 -13.90 -16.12
C PHE A 81 0.91 -15.30 -15.55
N TRP A 82 1.46 -16.18 -16.39
CA TRP A 82 1.87 -17.53 -15.99
C TRP A 82 3.30 -17.82 -16.48
N GLY A 83 3.68 -19.09 -16.62
CA GLY A 83 4.99 -19.48 -17.14
C GLY A 83 6.13 -19.31 -16.14
N GLY A 84 7.37 -19.34 -16.66
CA GLY A 84 8.60 -19.31 -15.85
C GLY A 84 8.71 -18.07 -14.95
N THR A 85 8.30 -16.89 -15.43
CA THR A 85 8.30 -15.65 -14.64
C THR A 85 7.34 -15.72 -13.45
N SER A 86 6.16 -16.32 -13.64
CA SER A 86 5.16 -16.49 -12.57
C SER A 86 5.63 -17.49 -11.51
N VAL A 87 6.24 -18.60 -11.94
CA VAL A 87 6.87 -19.58 -11.07
C VAL A 87 8.02 -18.95 -10.26
N GLY A 88 8.93 -18.24 -10.94
CA GLY A 88 10.08 -17.59 -10.29
C GLY A 88 9.69 -16.53 -9.28
N LEU A 89 8.69 -15.69 -9.58
CA LEU A 89 8.17 -14.71 -8.62
C LEU A 89 7.42 -15.38 -7.46
N SER A 90 6.64 -16.43 -7.74
CA SER A 90 5.90 -17.17 -6.72
C SER A 90 6.82 -17.87 -5.72
N ASP A 91 7.88 -18.51 -6.20
CA ASP A 91 8.85 -19.19 -5.36
C ASP A 91 9.67 -18.19 -4.54
N PHE A 92 10.18 -17.13 -5.17
CA PHE A 92 10.90 -16.06 -4.49
C PHE A 92 10.09 -15.45 -3.34
N LEU A 93 8.85 -15.03 -3.58
CA LEU A 93 8.01 -14.41 -2.55
C LEU A 93 7.63 -15.37 -1.43
N ARG A 94 7.53 -16.67 -1.71
CA ARG A 94 7.15 -17.71 -0.75
C ARG A 94 8.22 -17.95 0.31
N TRP A 95 9.49 -17.84 -0.05
CA TRP A 95 10.62 -18.28 0.79
C TRP A 95 11.40 -17.15 1.47
N LEU A 96 10.99 -15.89 1.32
CA LEU A 96 11.53 -14.81 2.15
C LEU A 96 11.23 -15.02 3.64
N ASP A 97 12.18 -14.67 4.50
CA ASP A 97 12.03 -14.69 5.96
C ASP A 97 11.22 -13.47 6.41
N TYR A 98 9.91 -13.66 6.51
CA TYR A 98 8.99 -12.71 7.11
C TYR A 98 9.07 -12.75 8.65
N SER A 99 10.26 -12.66 9.26
CA SER A 99 10.44 -12.55 10.71
C SER A 99 10.34 -11.10 11.22
N GLY A 100 10.45 -10.11 10.34
CA GLY A 100 10.49 -8.68 10.69
C GLY A 100 9.13 -8.02 10.96
N GLU A 101 9.18 -6.95 11.74
CA GLU A 101 8.01 -6.12 12.07
C GLU A 101 7.57 -5.22 10.90
N ILE A 102 6.28 -4.92 10.82
CA ILE A 102 5.71 -4.01 9.81
C ILE A 102 6.06 -2.54 10.12
N CYS A 103 6.59 -1.82 9.13
CA CYS A 103 6.66 -0.35 9.16
C CYS A 103 5.39 0.30 8.57
N ARG A 104 5.23 1.62 8.71
CA ARG A 104 4.04 2.35 8.23
C ARG A 104 4.11 2.84 6.79
N CYS A 105 5.23 2.67 6.08
CA CYS A 105 5.29 2.87 4.63
C CYS A 105 4.19 2.04 3.93
N LEU A 106 3.75 2.46 2.75
CA LEU A 106 2.78 1.72 1.96
C LEU A 106 3.47 1.00 0.79
N PRO A 107 3.06 -0.24 0.45
CA PRO A 107 3.54 -0.92 -0.74
C PRO A 107 3.23 -0.14 -2.02
N GLU A 108 4.06 -0.34 -3.05
CA GLU A 108 3.85 0.17 -4.40
C GLU A 108 3.15 -0.88 -5.30
N TYR A 109 3.40 -2.16 -5.01
CA TYR A 109 2.85 -3.30 -5.75
C TYR A 109 2.19 -4.30 -4.80
N TYR A 110 1.10 -4.89 -5.26
CA TYR A 110 0.37 -5.97 -4.61
C TYR A 110 0.43 -7.19 -5.53
N VAL A 111 0.88 -8.33 -5.00
CA VAL A 111 1.08 -9.56 -5.79
C VAL A 111 0.25 -10.68 -5.19
N LYS A 112 -0.60 -11.29 -6.01
CA LYS A 112 -1.39 -12.46 -5.66
C LYS A 112 -0.90 -13.66 -6.46
N THR A 113 -0.27 -14.61 -5.80
CA THR A 113 0.16 -15.88 -6.41
C THR A 113 -0.90 -16.95 -6.18
N GLU A 114 -0.97 -17.95 -7.05
CA GLU A 114 -1.88 -19.10 -6.94
C GLU A 114 -1.88 -19.78 -5.56
N PHE A 115 -0.72 -19.82 -4.90
CA PHE A 115 -0.51 -20.47 -3.60
C PHE A 115 -0.62 -19.53 -2.39
N SER A 116 -0.86 -18.24 -2.61
CA SER A 116 -0.95 -17.23 -1.54
C SER A 116 -2.36 -17.14 -0.96
N ARG A 117 -2.46 -17.00 0.38
CA ARG A 117 -3.75 -16.78 1.07
C ARG A 117 -4.17 -15.30 1.07
N SER A 118 -3.23 -14.41 0.82
CA SER A 118 -3.38 -12.96 0.84
C SER A 118 -2.38 -12.34 -0.14
N GLU A 119 -2.56 -11.08 -0.52
CA GLU A 119 -1.63 -10.41 -1.41
C GLU A 119 -0.31 -10.10 -0.68
N TYR A 120 0.82 -10.31 -1.34
CA TYR A 120 2.10 -9.76 -0.93
C TYR A 120 2.13 -8.26 -1.23
N GLY A 121 2.64 -7.45 -0.30
CA GLY A 121 2.85 -6.01 -0.52
C GLY A 121 4.33 -5.70 -0.72
N ILE A 122 4.75 -5.31 -1.91
CA ILE A 122 6.14 -4.97 -2.27
C ILE A 122 6.31 -3.46 -2.36
N SER A 123 7.37 -2.92 -1.75
CA SER A 123 7.91 -1.60 -2.11
C SER A 123 9.33 -1.76 -2.60
N LEU A 124 9.57 -1.33 -3.85
CA LEU A 124 10.91 -1.28 -4.43
C LEU A 124 11.67 -0.06 -3.90
N THR A 125 10.98 1.07 -3.74
CA THR A 125 11.55 2.31 -3.19
C THR A 125 11.97 2.15 -1.73
N GLY A 126 11.19 1.40 -0.94
CA GLY A 126 11.51 1.06 0.45
C GLY A 126 12.27 -0.26 0.62
N GLY A 127 12.57 -1.00 -0.46
CA GLY A 127 13.31 -2.26 -0.39
C GLY A 127 12.71 -3.32 0.55
N TYR A 128 11.39 -3.54 0.53
CA TYR A 128 10.74 -4.52 1.42
C TYR A 128 9.59 -5.28 0.76
N VAL A 129 9.28 -6.45 1.33
CA VAL A 129 8.07 -7.24 1.03
C VAL A 129 7.29 -7.50 2.32
N ARG A 130 5.96 -7.50 2.24
CA ARG A 130 5.05 -7.86 3.33
C ARG A 130 4.18 -9.04 2.95
N TYR A 131 3.90 -9.88 3.95
CA TYR A 131 2.95 -10.97 3.85
C TYR A 131 2.34 -11.25 5.23
N GLU A 132 1.03 -11.52 5.28
CA GLU A 132 0.29 -11.97 6.48
C GLU A 132 0.65 -11.28 7.81
N GLY A 133 0.76 -9.95 7.82
CA GLY A 133 1.03 -9.18 9.04
C GLY A 133 2.51 -9.09 9.44
N LYS A 134 3.43 -9.43 8.54
CA LYS A 134 4.89 -9.41 8.76
C LYS A 134 5.64 -8.80 7.57
N GLN A 135 6.93 -8.51 7.74
CA GLN A 135 7.77 -7.84 6.75
C GLN A 135 9.15 -8.50 6.62
N CYS A 136 9.69 -8.51 5.40
CA CYS A 136 11.08 -8.86 5.09
C CYS A 136 11.74 -7.64 4.40
N GLN A 137 12.94 -7.25 4.83
CA GLN A 137 13.76 -6.27 4.11
C GLN A 137 14.53 -7.00 3.02
N LEU A 138 14.63 -6.43 1.82
CA LEU A 138 15.29 -7.01 0.66
C LEU A 138 16.76 -6.61 0.58
N THR A 139 17.58 -7.45 -0.07
CA THR A 139 18.93 -7.04 -0.51
C THR A 139 18.84 -6.18 -1.78
N GLU A 140 19.91 -5.48 -2.14
CA GLU A 140 19.95 -4.66 -3.37
C GLU A 140 19.76 -5.53 -4.63
N GLU A 141 20.32 -6.74 -4.66
CA GLU A 141 20.17 -7.70 -5.76
C GLU A 141 18.73 -8.21 -5.90
N GLN A 142 18.02 -8.40 -4.77
CA GLN A 142 16.62 -8.79 -4.77
C GLN A 142 15.71 -7.66 -5.25
N VAL A 143 15.99 -6.40 -4.86
CA VAL A 143 15.27 -5.23 -5.39
C VAL A 143 15.51 -5.10 -6.90
N ALA A 144 16.74 -5.29 -7.39
CA ALA A 144 17.05 -5.29 -8.82
C ALA A 144 16.28 -6.39 -9.57
N ARG A 145 16.33 -7.65 -9.10
CA ARG A 145 15.59 -8.78 -9.68
C ARG A 145 14.08 -8.50 -9.74
N LEU A 146 13.48 -8.03 -8.65
CA LEU A 146 12.05 -7.67 -8.64
C LEU A 146 11.74 -6.52 -9.59
N THR A 147 12.62 -5.52 -9.70
CA THR A 147 12.45 -4.37 -10.60
C THR A 147 12.37 -4.84 -12.06
N ASP A 148 13.22 -5.77 -12.47
CA ASP A 148 13.21 -6.29 -13.84
C ASP A 148 11.97 -7.17 -14.10
N ILE A 149 11.62 -8.09 -13.19
CA ILE A 149 10.39 -8.90 -13.29
C ILE A 149 9.14 -8.00 -13.40
N LEU A 150 9.02 -7.00 -12.53
CA LEU A 150 7.86 -6.10 -12.52
C LEU A 150 7.82 -5.18 -13.75
N ARG A 151 8.97 -4.88 -14.37
CA ARG A 151 9.05 -4.18 -15.66
C ARG A 151 8.57 -5.08 -16.81
N GLU A 152 9.06 -6.31 -16.91
CA GLU A 152 8.62 -7.28 -17.93
C GLU A 152 7.11 -7.54 -17.87
N VAL A 153 6.59 -7.74 -16.65
CA VAL A 153 5.15 -7.93 -16.39
C VAL A 153 4.36 -6.69 -16.78
N LYS A 154 4.85 -5.47 -16.51
CA LYS A 154 4.18 -4.24 -16.95
C LYS A 154 4.17 -4.10 -18.48
N ASP A 155 5.33 -4.27 -19.12
CA ASP A 155 5.55 -3.82 -20.49
C ASP A 155 4.97 -4.77 -21.55
N GLY A 156 4.76 -6.06 -21.23
CA GLY A 156 4.23 -7.04 -22.20
C GLY A 156 5.27 -7.98 -22.77
N THR A 157 6.47 -8.01 -22.19
CA THR A 157 7.66 -8.64 -22.80
C THR A 157 8.11 -9.94 -22.14
N GLY A 158 7.56 -10.30 -20.98
CA GLY A 158 7.71 -11.65 -20.41
C GLY A 158 7.12 -12.72 -21.32
N GLU A 159 7.73 -13.90 -21.36
CA GLU A 159 7.56 -14.88 -22.45
C GLU A 159 6.17 -15.52 -22.61
N ASP A 160 5.21 -15.23 -21.72
CA ASP A 160 3.86 -15.82 -21.75
C ASP A 160 2.79 -14.89 -21.15
N LEU A 161 2.60 -13.73 -21.77
CA LEU A 161 1.71 -12.66 -21.27
C LEU A 161 0.33 -12.68 -21.90
N CYS A 162 -0.52 -13.56 -21.39
CA CYS A 162 -1.98 -13.43 -21.40
C CYS A 162 -2.64 -13.19 -22.77
N ALA A 163 -2.09 -13.77 -23.84
CA ALA A 163 -2.81 -13.96 -25.09
C ALA A 163 -3.88 -15.05 -24.88
N LEU A 164 -5.01 -14.68 -24.26
CA LEU A 164 -6.26 -15.28 -24.70
C LEU A 164 -6.34 -15.04 -26.21
N PRO A 165 -6.53 -16.08 -27.06
CA PRO A 165 -6.83 -15.83 -28.45
C PRO A 165 -8.05 -14.90 -28.48
N PRO A 166 -8.09 -13.88 -29.36
CA PRO A 166 -9.29 -13.06 -29.48
C PRO A 166 -10.44 -14.02 -29.79
N ALA A 167 -11.36 -14.18 -28.82
CA ALA A 167 -12.58 -14.92 -29.04
C ALA A 167 -13.23 -14.33 -30.28
N GLU A 168 -13.41 -15.16 -31.31
CA GLU A 168 -13.81 -14.71 -32.63
C GLU A 168 -15.06 -13.85 -32.49
N GLN A 169 -14.89 -12.57 -32.79
CA GLN A 169 -15.88 -11.56 -32.45
C GLN A 169 -17.17 -11.83 -33.23
N PRO A 170 -18.36 -11.53 -32.68
CA PRO A 170 -19.61 -11.80 -33.37
C PRO A 170 -19.59 -11.11 -34.75
N VAL A 171 -19.60 -11.93 -35.80
CA VAL A 171 -19.68 -11.45 -37.18
C VAL A 171 -21.07 -10.87 -37.39
N PHE A 172 -21.19 -9.55 -37.21
CA PHE A 172 -22.33 -8.80 -37.71
C PHE A 172 -22.21 -8.70 -39.22
N GLY A 173 -22.84 -9.65 -39.92
CA GLY A 173 -23.01 -9.61 -41.37
C GLY A 173 -24.05 -8.56 -41.77
N GLU A 174 -23.78 -7.92 -42.92
CA GLU A 174 -24.68 -6.99 -43.62
C GLU A 174 -25.81 -7.72 -44.38
#